data_AF-A0A7R7B9X2-F1
#
_entry.id   AF-A0A7R7B9X2-F1
#
_cell.length_a   1.000
_cell.length_b   1.000
_cell.length_c   1.000
_cell.angle_alpha   90.00
_cell.angle_beta   90.00
_cell.angle_gamma   90.00
#
_symmetry.space_group_name_H-M   'P 1'
#
loop_
_entity.id
_entity.type
_entity.pdbx_description
1 polymer ?
#
loop_
_entity_poly.entity_id
_entity_poly.type
_entity_poly.pdbx_seq_one_letter_code
_entity_poly.pdbx_strand_id
1 'polypeptide(L)'
;MARGRIRDHFRGALPSARIALVGALLWGLTMGASALVNLLLYDWETPAKIRFVTLLYVAGGAAAFPVGLFLARLVSRGRHWEVALAAAFVALLAATLAFTGALFALQYRSYYAEWHAPAFTIRWAFEFVFTVLTALYQFVVLGVRLYFPLGFIGLAGASIWFARQRR
;
A
#
# COMPACT_ATOMS: atom_id res chain seq x y z
N MET A 1 21.34 29.15 -1.18
CA MET A 1 21.68 28.08 -0.20
C MET A 1 20.51 27.14 0.16
N ALA A 2 19.24 27.59 0.22
CA ALA A 2 18.10 26.73 0.60
C ALA A 2 17.76 25.58 -0.39
N ARG A 3 17.90 25.80 -1.71
CA ARG A 3 17.64 24.78 -2.75
C ARG A 3 18.56 23.55 -2.68
N GLY A 4 19.81 23.72 -2.23
CA GLY A 4 20.76 22.60 -2.05
C GLY A 4 20.35 21.69 -0.89
N ARG A 5 20.01 22.31 0.25
CA ARG A 5 19.57 21.60 1.46
C ARG A 5 18.32 20.74 1.26
N ILE A 6 17.35 21.21 0.47
CA ILE A 6 16.14 20.43 0.14
C ILE A 6 16.48 19.24 -0.76
N ARG A 7 17.30 19.44 -1.80
CA ARG A 7 17.70 18.33 -2.70
C ARG A 7 18.48 17.24 -1.96
N ASP A 8 19.36 17.61 -1.05
CA ASP A 8 20.13 16.65 -0.23
C ASP A 8 19.24 15.91 0.77
N HIS A 9 18.22 16.59 1.28
CA HIS A 9 17.21 15.99 2.17
C HIS A 9 16.41 14.89 1.46
N PHE A 10 15.93 15.14 0.23
CA PHE A 10 15.23 14.16 -0.60
C PHE A 10 16.12 12.98 -0.99
N ARG A 11 17.33 13.25 -1.50
CA ARG A 11 18.27 12.21 -1.91
C ARG A 11 18.65 11.29 -0.75
N GLY A 12 18.86 11.86 0.44
CA GLY A 12 19.18 11.07 1.63
C GLY A 12 17.99 10.31 2.24
N ALA A 13 16.75 10.56 1.78
CA ALA A 13 15.57 9.79 2.19
C ALA A 13 15.30 8.58 1.30
N LEU A 14 15.86 8.53 0.08
CA LEU A 14 15.67 7.41 -0.83
C LEU A 14 16.20 6.10 -0.23
N PRO A 15 15.44 5.01 -0.28
CA PRO A 15 15.96 3.69 0.05
C PRO A 15 17.04 3.29 -0.96
N SER A 16 18.07 2.58 -0.48
CA SER A 16 19.00 1.92 -1.40
C SER A 16 18.25 0.88 -2.21
N ALA A 17 18.67 0.63 -3.45
CA ALA A 17 18.00 -0.30 -4.36
C ALA A 17 17.81 -1.69 -3.72
N ARG A 18 18.81 -2.18 -2.98
CA ARG A 18 18.73 -3.45 -2.25
C ARG A 18 17.64 -3.47 -1.19
N ILE A 19 17.55 -2.43 -0.35
CA ILE A 19 16.51 -2.34 0.69
C ILE A 19 15.13 -2.21 0.05
N ALA A 20 15.01 -1.42 -1.02
CA ALA A 20 13.76 -1.28 -1.77
C ALA A 20 13.30 -2.62 -2.36
N LEU A 21 14.18 -3.36 -3.04
CA LEU A 21 13.86 -4.65 -3.66
C LEU A 21 13.52 -5.73 -2.63
N VAL A 22 14.40 -5.97 -1.66
CA VAL A 22 14.17 -7.01 -0.64
C VAL A 22 12.95 -6.67 0.21
N GLY A 23 12.82 -5.41 0.60
CA GLY A 23 11.67 -4.95 1.37
C GLY A 23 10.36 -5.02 0.58
N ALA A 24 10.35 -4.68 -0.71
CA ALA A 24 9.17 -4.84 -1.56
C ALA A 24 8.74 -6.32 -1.65
N LEU A 25 9.68 -7.24 -1.84
CA LEU A 25 9.40 -8.68 -1.88
C LEU A 25 8.83 -9.17 -0.55
N LEU A 26 9.52 -8.91 0.56
CA LEU A 26 9.09 -9.36 1.89
C LEU A 26 7.75 -8.74 2.30
N TRP A 27 7.56 -7.44 2.03
CA TRP A 27 6.34 -6.73 2.38
C TRP A 27 5.16 -7.20 1.52
N GLY A 28 5.36 -7.35 0.21
CA GLY A 28 4.37 -7.92 -0.70
C GLY A 28 3.95 -9.33 -0.28
N LEU A 29 4.91 -10.21 0.00
CA LEU A 29 4.62 -11.57 0.49
C LEU A 29 3.88 -11.56 1.83
N THR A 30 4.23 -10.65 2.75
CA THR A 30 3.53 -10.52 4.05
C THR A 30 2.06 -10.12 3.85
N MET A 31 1.79 -9.14 2.98
CA MET A 31 0.42 -8.70 2.69
C MET A 31 -0.38 -9.76 1.93
N GLY A 32 0.24 -10.41 0.95
CA GLY A 32 -0.33 -11.54 0.24
C GLY A 32 -0.67 -12.70 1.17
N ALA A 33 0.25 -13.09 2.05
CA ALA A 33 0.02 -14.17 3.01
C ALA A 33 -1.12 -13.84 3.98
N SER A 34 -1.18 -12.60 4.47
CA SER A 34 -2.30 -12.13 5.31
C SER A 34 -3.65 -12.29 4.62
N ALA A 35 -3.74 -11.84 3.36
CA ALA A 35 -4.95 -11.96 2.58
C ALA A 35 -5.29 -13.43 2.29
N LEU A 36 -4.31 -14.23 1.85
CA LEU A 36 -4.49 -15.63 1.53
C LEU A 36 -5.02 -16.43 2.73
N VAL A 37 -4.42 -16.25 3.90
CA VAL A 37 -4.86 -16.94 5.13
C VAL A 37 -6.31 -16.60 5.45
N ASN A 38 -6.72 -15.34 5.38
CA ASN A 38 -8.12 -14.96 5.60
C ASN A 38 -9.04 -15.60 4.56
N LEU A 39 -8.70 -15.49 3.28
CA LEU A 39 -9.57 -15.98 2.21
C LEU A 39 -9.76 -17.50 2.25
N LEU A 40 -8.73 -18.25 2.68
CA LEU A 40 -8.81 -19.69 2.88
C LEU A 40 -9.59 -20.06 4.14
N LEU A 41 -9.41 -19.34 5.26
CA LEU A 41 -10.11 -19.64 6.51
C LEU A 41 -11.63 -19.43 6.43
N TYR A 42 -12.09 -18.56 5.53
CA TYR A 42 -13.51 -18.26 5.34
C TYR A 42 -14.13 -18.94 4.11
N ASP A 43 -13.42 -19.87 3.46
CA ASP A 43 -13.86 -20.54 2.22
C ASP A 43 -14.50 -19.56 1.22
N TRP A 44 -13.85 -18.39 1.05
CA TRP A 44 -14.53 -17.20 0.55
C TRP A 44 -15.19 -17.38 -0.82
N GLU A 45 -14.43 -17.95 -1.77
CA GLU A 45 -14.76 -18.01 -3.19
C GLU A 45 -13.93 -19.09 -3.89
N THR A 46 -14.01 -19.16 -5.23
CA THR A 46 -13.21 -20.09 -6.04
C THR A 46 -11.69 -19.89 -5.88
N PRO A 47 -10.88 -20.95 -6.07
CA PRO A 47 -9.41 -20.87 -5.98
C PRO A 47 -8.80 -19.80 -6.90
N ALA A 48 -9.39 -19.58 -8.08
CA ALA A 48 -8.93 -18.57 -9.03
C ALA A 48 -9.11 -17.14 -8.48
N LYS A 49 -10.28 -16.84 -7.88
CA LYS A 49 -10.53 -15.53 -7.26
C LYS A 49 -9.64 -15.31 -6.04
N ILE A 50 -9.44 -16.33 -5.21
CA ILE A 50 -8.54 -16.26 -4.05
C ILE A 50 -7.12 -15.92 -4.50
N ARG A 51 -6.61 -16.61 -5.53
CA ARG A 51 -5.28 -16.33 -6.10
C ARG A 51 -5.21 -14.91 -6.64
N PHE A 52 -6.22 -14.45 -7.37
CA PHE A 52 -6.25 -13.10 -7.92
C PHE A 52 -6.19 -12.02 -6.83
N VAL A 53 -7.05 -12.10 -5.81
CA VAL A 53 -7.04 -11.15 -4.68
C VAL A 53 -5.72 -11.21 -3.91
N THR A 54 -5.18 -12.41 -3.69
CA THR A 54 -3.87 -12.58 -3.03
C THR A 54 -2.77 -11.86 -3.80
N LEU A 55 -2.70 -12.03 -5.12
CA LEU A 55 -1.69 -11.36 -5.97
C LEU A 55 -1.88 -9.84 -6.00
N LEU A 56 -3.12 -9.35 -5.92
CA LEU A 56 -3.41 -7.93 -5.81
C LEU A 56 -2.81 -7.34 -4.52
N TYR A 57 -2.92 -8.04 -3.39
CA TYR A 57 -2.29 -7.63 -2.12
C TYR A 57 -0.76 -7.73 -2.16
N VAL A 58 -0.21 -8.75 -2.84
CA VAL A 58 1.24 -8.85 -3.07
C VAL A 58 1.75 -7.64 -3.86
N ALA A 59 1.10 -7.32 -4.97
CA ALA A 59 1.50 -6.20 -5.82
C ALA A 59 1.34 -4.85 -5.10
N GLY A 60 0.23 -4.65 -4.41
CA GLY A 60 -0.04 -3.45 -3.62
C GLY A 60 0.99 -3.24 -2.50
N GLY A 61 1.30 -4.30 -1.76
CA GLY A 61 2.38 -4.28 -0.77
C GLY A 61 3.75 -3.98 -1.39
N ALA A 62 4.14 -4.73 -2.42
CA ALA A 62 5.45 -4.56 -3.04
C ALA A 62 5.68 -3.13 -3.56
N ALA A 63 4.67 -2.51 -4.18
CA ALA A 63 4.73 -1.12 -4.62
C ALA A 63 4.75 -0.12 -3.46
N ALA A 64 4.00 -0.41 -2.39
CA ALA A 64 3.88 0.47 -1.22
C ALA A 64 5.17 0.58 -0.40
N PHE A 65 5.93 -0.51 -0.24
CA PHE A 65 7.09 -0.53 0.66
C PHE A 65 8.14 0.56 0.36
N PRO A 66 8.69 0.70 -0.87
CA PRO A 66 9.70 1.73 -1.14
C PRO A 66 9.16 3.15 -0.93
N VAL A 67 7.88 3.39 -1.25
CA VAL A 67 7.22 4.69 -1.06
C VAL A 67 7.02 5.00 0.42
N GLY A 68 6.46 4.05 1.19
CA GLY A 68 6.25 4.19 2.63
C GLY A 68 7.58 4.37 3.37
N LEU A 69 8.62 3.63 3.00
CA LEU A 69 9.96 3.79 3.60
C LEU A 69 10.58 5.15 3.27
N PHE A 70 10.44 5.63 2.03
CA PHE A 70 10.88 6.97 1.66
C PHE A 70 10.18 8.06 2.48
N LEU A 71 8.85 7.99 2.59
CA LEU A 71 8.05 8.94 3.37
C LEU A 71 8.42 8.90 4.87
N ALA A 72 8.59 7.70 5.44
CA ALA A 72 9.02 7.53 6.82
C ALA A 72 10.38 8.22 7.07
N ARG A 73 11.35 8.01 6.17
CA ARG A 73 12.70 8.61 6.27
C ARG A 73 12.68 10.13 6.13
N LEU A 74 11.80 10.65 5.28
CA LEU A 74 11.63 12.07 5.06
C LEU A 74 11.09 12.75 6.33
N VAL A 75 10.03 12.19 6.91
CA VAL A 75 9.36 12.74 8.10
C VAL A 75 10.22 12.61 9.37
N SER A 76 10.91 11.49 9.55
CA SER A 76 11.60 11.17 10.81
C SER A 76 13.05 11.64 10.90
N ARG A 77 13.58 12.37 9.92
CA ARG A 77 15.01 12.68 9.84
C ARG A 77 15.46 13.55 11.03
N GLY A 78 16.46 13.06 11.78
CA GLY A 78 17.00 13.76 12.96
C GLY A 78 16.04 13.85 14.14
N ARG A 79 14.98 13.02 14.15
CA ARG A 79 13.99 12.96 15.23
C ARG A 79 14.25 11.76 16.14
N HIS A 80 13.71 11.82 17.36
CA HIS A 80 13.74 10.74 18.33
C HIS A 80 13.01 9.48 17.83
N TRP A 81 13.26 8.35 18.52
CA TRP A 81 12.82 7.03 18.08
C TRP A 81 11.28 6.90 18.02
N GLU A 82 10.54 7.59 18.90
CA GLU A 82 9.08 7.61 18.94
C GLU A 82 8.50 8.19 17.65
N VAL A 83 9.10 9.29 17.17
CA VAL A 83 8.70 9.94 15.92
C VAL A 83 9.07 9.06 14.72
N ALA A 84 10.21 8.36 14.76
CA ALA A 84 10.59 7.42 13.72
C ALA A 84 9.64 6.22 13.65
N LEU A 85 9.20 5.70 14.79
CA LEU A 85 8.22 4.62 14.87
C LEU A 85 6.88 5.07 14.27
N ALA A 86 6.35 6.21 14.71
CA ALA A 86 5.09 6.75 14.23
C ALA A 86 5.14 7.06 12.72
N ALA A 87 6.23 7.68 12.25
CA ALA A 87 6.43 7.97 10.84
C ALA A 87 6.45 6.70 9.99
N ALA A 88 7.15 5.64 10.43
CA ALA A 88 7.16 4.36 9.73
C ALA A 88 5.78 3.71 9.70
N PHE A 89 5.09 3.67 10.84
CA PHE A 89 3.77 3.06 10.96
C PHE A 89 2.76 3.75 10.04
N VAL A 90 2.65 5.07 10.13
CA VAL A 90 1.69 5.86 9.34
C VAL A 90 2.05 5.81 7.86
N ALA A 91 3.32 5.97 7.49
CA ALA A 91 3.73 5.98 6.09
C ALA A 91 3.56 4.63 5.41
N LEU A 92 3.95 3.53 6.06
CA LEU A 92 3.77 2.18 5.52
C LEU A 92 2.29 1.80 5.45
N LEU A 93 1.49 2.12 6.47
CA LEU A 93 0.05 1.90 6.45
C LEU A 93 -0.61 2.66 5.31
N ALA A 94 -0.41 3.98 5.25
CA ALA A 94 -1.03 4.84 4.25
C ALA A 94 -0.62 4.43 2.83
N ALA A 95 0.67 4.16 2.58
CA ALA A 95 1.14 3.69 1.28
C ALA A 95 0.51 2.33 0.92
N THR A 96 0.46 1.38 1.86
CA THR A 96 -0.10 0.04 1.60
C THR A 96 -1.58 0.11 1.25
N LEU A 97 -2.35 0.92 1.98
CA LEU A 97 -3.77 1.14 1.68
C LEU A 97 -3.96 1.88 0.35
N ALA A 98 -3.17 2.91 0.08
CA ALA A 98 -3.28 3.70 -1.13
C ALA A 98 -2.97 2.86 -2.39
N PHE A 99 -1.86 2.13 -2.41
CA PHE A 99 -1.47 1.32 -3.58
C PHE A 99 -2.41 0.14 -3.80
N THR A 100 -2.76 -0.60 -2.74
CA THR A 100 -3.65 -1.76 -2.88
C THR A 100 -5.07 -1.32 -3.23
N GLY A 101 -5.57 -0.25 -2.61
CA GLY A 101 -6.87 0.34 -2.93
C GLY A 101 -6.91 0.91 -4.35
N ALA A 102 -5.83 1.51 -4.84
CA ALA A 102 -5.73 1.97 -6.23
C ALA A 102 -5.75 0.81 -7.22
N LEU A 103 -5.00 -0.27 -6.97
CA LEU A 103 -5.05 -1.48 -7.81
C LEU A 103 -6.44 -2.10 -7.83
N PHE A 104 -7.09 -2.17 -6.66
CA PHE A 104 -8.48 -2.61 -6.54
C PHE A 104 -9.42 -1.71 -7.35
N ALA A 105 -9.32 -0.39 -7.23
CA ALA A 105 -10.16 0.55 -7.95
C ALA A 105 -9.95 0.48 -9.47
N LEU A 106 -8.72 0.28 -9.93
CA LEU A 106 -8.41 0.07 -11.35
C LEU A 106 -9.06 -1.20 -11.88
N GLN A 107 -8.95 -2.31 -11.14
CA GLN A 107 -9.60 -3.57 -11.52
C GLN A 107 -11.12 -3.45 -11.51
N TYR A 108 -11.69 -2.84 -10.46
CA TYR A 108 -13.12 -2.62 -10.33
C TYR A 108 -13.65 -1.77 -11.48
N ARG A 109 -13.00 -0.64 -11.79
CA ARG A 109 -13.35 0.19 -12.94
C ARG A 109 -13.20 -0.56 -14.26
N SER A 110 -12.17 -1.40 -14.41
CA SER A 110 -11.97 -2.19 -15.63
C SER A 110 -13.11 -3.18 -15.85
N TYR A 111 -13.55 -3.84 -14.77
CA TYR A 111 -14.72 -4.72 -14.82
C TYR A 111 -15.97 -3.94 -15.25
N TYR A 112 -16.23 -2.77 -14.67
CA TYR A 112 -17.43 -2.00 -14.98
C TYR A 112 -17.38 -1.18 -16.28
N ALA A 113 -16.24 -1.15 -16.98
CA ALA A 113 -16.02 -0.24 -18.10
C ALA A 113 -16.98 -0.47 -19.28
N GLU A 114 -17.49 -1.68 -19.47
CA GLU A 114 -18.42 -2.02 -20.56
C GLU A 114 -19.78 -1.34 -20.43
N TRP A 115 -20.17 -0.97 -19.21
CA TRP A 115 -21.43 -0.28 -18.92
C TRP A 115 -21.28 1.26 -18.86
N HIS A 116 -20.10 1.78 -19.16
CA HIS A 116 -19.83 3.22 -19.16
C HIS A 116 -20.02 3.84 -20.54
N ALA A 117 -20.33 5.14 -20.56
CA ALA A 117 -20.31 5.94 -21.78
C ALA A 117 -18.90 5.96 -22.43
N PRO A 118 -18.79 6.33 -23.72
CA PRO A 118 -17.50 6.48 -24.38
C PRO A 118 -16.56 7.40 -23.61
N ALA A 119 -15.28 7.04 -23.60
CA ALA A 119 -14.24 7.80 -22.91
C ALA A 119 -14.22 9.26 -23.35
N PHE A 120 -13.87 10.15 -22.42
CA PHE A 120 -13.77 11.60 -22.64
C PHE A 120 -15.11 12.32 -22.92
N THR A 121 -16.24 11.70 -22.60
CA THR A 121 -17.52 12.40 -22.46
C THR A 121 -17.71 12.91 -21.02
N ILE A 122 -18.52 13.95 -20.82
CA ILE A 122 -18.86 14.46 -19.47
C ILE A 122 -19.50 13.35 -18.64
N ARG A 123 -20.40 12.56 -19.25
CA ARG A 123 -21.04 11.42 -18.61
C ARG A 123 -20.04 10.37 -18.12
N TRP A 124 -19.10 9.98 -18.99
CA TRP A 124 -18.03 9.05 -18.62
C TRP A 124 -17.19 9.58 -17.46
N ALA A 125 -16.91 10.90 -17.42
CA ALA A 125 -16.13 11.48 -16.34
C ALA A 125 -16.82 11.32 -14.98
N PHE A 126 -18.15 11.55 -14.91
CA PHE A 126 -18.93 11.29 -13.70
C PHE A 126 -18.93 9.80 -13.34
N GLU A 127 -19.23 8.91 -14.30
CA GLU A 127 -19.26 7.47 -14.07
C GLU A 127 -17.90 6.93 -13.58
N PHE A 128 -16.78 7.42 -14.14
CA PHE A 128 -15.44 7.10 -13.70
C PHE A 128 -15.18 7.53 -12.25
N VAL A 129 -15.48 8.78 -11.90
CA VAL A 129 -15.26 9.31 -10.54
C VAL A 129 -16.07 8.52 -9.52
N PHE A 130 -17.36 8.33 -9.75
CA PHE A 130 -18.22 7.61 -8.81
C PHE A 130 -17.83 6.14 -8.70
N THR A 131 -17.48 5.47 -9.80
CA THR A 131 -17.02 4.07 -9.78
C THR A 131 -15.73 3.92 -8.96
N VAL A 132 -14.76 4.81 -9.14
CA VAL A 132 -13.51 4.81 -8.35
C VAL A 132 -13.79 5.07 -6.87
N LEU A 133 -14.62 6.06 -6.54
CA LEU A 133 -14.98 6.37 -5.16
C LEU A 133 -15.71 5.19 -4.48
N THR A 134 -16.66 4.56 -5.17
CA THR A 134 -17.34 3.35 -4.68
C THR A 134 -16.35 2.21 -4.45
N ALA A 135 -15.42 1.98 -5.38
CA ALA A 135 -14.41 0.94 -5.22
C ALA A 135 -13.49 1.20 -4.01
N LEU A 136 -13.04 2.45 -3.82
CA LEU A 136 -12.21 2.81 -2.67
C LEU A 136 -12.98 2.64 -1.35
N TYR A 137 -14.25 3.02 -1.30
CA TYR A 137 -15.11 2.79 -0.13
C TYR A 137 -15.25 1.30 0.17
N GLN A 138 -15.55 0.47 -0.84
CA GLN A 138 -15.65 -0.98 -0.67
C GLN A 138 -14.34 -1.59 -0.18
N PHE A 139 -13.20 -1.15 -0.73
CA PHE A 139 -11.89 -1.60 -0.26
C PHE A 139 -11.65 -1.26 1.21
N VAL A 140 -12.01 -0.06 1.65
CA VAL A 140 -11.86 0.33 3.06
C VAL A 140 -12.71 -0.56 3.97
N VAL A 141 -13.97 -0.82 3.60
CA VAL A 141 -14.90 -1.60 4.43
C VAL A 141 -14.59 -3.10 4.42
N LEU A 142 -14.27 -3.67 3.25
CA LEU A 142 -14.18 -5.11 3.06
C LEU A 142 -12.75 -5.62 2.86
N GLY A 143 -11.87 -4.78 2.32
CA GLY A 143 -10.49 -5.14 1.99
C GLY A 143 -9.52 -4.96 3.16
N VAL A 144 -9.69 -3.91 3.97
CA VAL A 144 -8.75 -3.59 5.07
C VAL A 144 -8.65 -4.75 6.08
N ARG A 145 -9.75 -5.45 6.34
CA ARG A 145 -9.75 -6.61 7.25
C ARG A 145 -8.82 -7.75 6.82
N LEU A 146 -8.53 -7.89 5.53
CA LEU A 146 -7.63 -8.94 5.01
C LEU A 146 -6.16 -8.72 5.44
N TYR A 147 -5.81 -7.54 5.95
CA TYR A 147 -4.51 -7.28 6.56
C TYR A 147 -4.38 -7.81 8.00
N PHE A 148 -5.46 -8.28 8.62
CA PHE A 148 -5.43 -8.75 10.00
C PHE A 148 -5.40 -10.28 10.10
N PRO A 149 -4.64 -10.86 11.05
CA PRO A 149 -3.69 -10.19 11.94
C PRO A 149 -2.29 -10.03 11.31
N LEU A 150 -1.95 -10.83 10.30
CA LEU A 150 -0.55 -11.00 9.85
C LEU A 150 0.05 -9.72 9.25
N GLY A 151 -0.68 -9.02 8.39
CA GLY A 151 -0.23 -7.74 7.82
C GLY A 151 -0.01 -6.68 8.91
N PHE A 152 -0.88 -6.64 9.92
CA PHE A 152 -0.73 -5.73 11.06
C PHE A 152 0.49 -6.05 11.94
N ILE A 153 0.75 -7.33 12.19
CA ILE A 153 1.98 -7.79 12.89
C ILE A 153 3.21 -7.38 12.08
N GLY A 154 3.18 -7.58 10.76
CA GLY A 154 4.22 -7.12 9.85
C GLY A 154 4.47 -5.62 9.95
N LEU A 155 3.41 -4.81 10.01
CA LEU A 155 3.48 -3.37 10.19
C LEU A 155 4.10 -2.93 11.51
N ALA A 156 3.72 -3.56 12.61
CA ALA A 156 4.34 -3.31 13.90
C ALA A 156 5.84 -3.67 13.87
N GLY A 157 6.18 -4.85 13.34
CA GLY A 157 7.56 -5.33 13.22
C GLY A 157 8.44 -4.43 12.35
N ALA A 158 7.96 -4.04 11.16
CA ALA A 158 8.68 -3.16 10.24
C ALA A 158 8.88 -1.75 10.83
N SER A 159 7.87 -1.22 11.53
CA SER A 159 7.95 0.07 12.22
C SER A 159 9.00 0.06 13.32
N ILE A 160 9.03 -0.99 14.15
CA ILE A 160 10.02 -1.17 15.21
C ILE A 160 11.44 -1.32 14.62
N TRP A 161 11.58 -2.15 13.58
CA TRP A 161 12.86 -2.31 12.86
C TRP A 161 13.38 -0.99 12.30
N PHE A 162 12.50 -0.16 11.74
CA PHE A 162 12.85 1.15 11.22
C PHE A 162 13.31 2.10 12.33
N ALA A 163 12.56 2.18 13.43
CA ALA A 163 12.88 3.07 14.54
C ALA A 163 14.21 2.70 15.23
N ARG A 164 14.53 1.40 15.29
CA ARG A 164 15.80 0.90 15.87
C ARG A 164 17.04 1.26 15.05
N GLN A 165 16.92 1.40 13.73
CA GLN A 165 18.04 1.83 12.86
C GLN A 165 18.41 3.31 13.05
N ARG A 166 17.60 4.09 13.78
CA ARG A 166 17.79 5.53 14.01
C ARG A 166 18.33 5.84 15.41
N ARG A 167 18.58 4.82 16.24
CA ARG A 167 19.43 4.93 17.42
C ARG A 167 20.89 4.84 17.01
#